data_AF-A0A821XTD8-F1
#
_entry.id   AF-A0A821XTD8-F1
#
_cell.length_a   1.000
_cell.length_b   1.000
_cell.length_c   1.000
_cell.angle_alpha   90.00
_cell.angle_beta   90.00
_cell.angle_gamma   90.00
#
_symmetry.space_group_name_H-M   'P 1'
#
loop_
_entity.id
_entity.type
_entity.pdbx_description
1 polymer ?
#
loop_
_entity_poly.entity_id
_entity_poly.type
_entity_poly.pdbx_seq_one_letter_code
_entity_poly.pdbx_strand_id
1 'polypeptide(L)' 'KYFEKSLRIQETLPSPDYSLTHALRIKTAQIYESFKNYGAALQHAESYVSEASSVLGSDHQTVKATQDYIESLRRVTT' A
#
# COMPACT_ATOMS: atom_id res chain seq x y z
N LYS A 1 11.61 -4.71 13.36
CA LYS A 1 12.82 -4.79 12.49
C LYS A 1 12.70 -5.73 11.28
N TYR A 2 11.80 -6.71 11.25
CA TYR A 2 11.58 -7.53 10.05
C TYR A 2 10.81 -6.79 8.93
N PHE A 3 10.02 -5.77 9.31
CA PHE A 3 9.21 -4.95 8.39
C PHE A 3 10.01 -4.07 7.43
N GLU A 4 10.91 -3.23 7.93
CA GLU A 4 11.77 -2.39 7.09
C GLU A 4 12.66 -3.23 6.16
N LYS A 5 13.01 -4.45 6.60
CA LYS A 5 13.72 -5.43 5.77
C LYS A 5 12.82 -5.97 4.66
N SER A 6 11.57 -6.34 4.95
CA SER A 6 10.61 -6.76 3.93
C SER A 6 10.34 -5.64 2.92
N LEU A 7 10.24 -4.40 3.37
CA LEU A 7 10.04 -3.23 2.50
C LEU A 7 11.26 -3.00 1.59
N ARG A 8 12.48 -3.00 2.15
CA ARG A 8 13.70 -2.92 1.34
C ARG A 8 13.80 -4.04 0.32
N ILE A 9 13.46 -5.27 0.71
CA ILE A 9 13.49 -6.42 -0.21
C ILE A 9 12.49 -6.20 -1.36
N GLN A 10 11.28 -5.73 -1.07
CA GLN A 10 10.28 -5.36 -2.09
C GLN A 10 10.74 -4.24 -3.01
N GLU A 11 11.34 -3.18 -2.48
CA GLU A 11 11.85 -2.04 -3.27
C GLU A 11 13.05 -2.43 -4.16
N THR A 12 13.79 -3.47 -3.77
CA THR A 12 14.95 -3.97 -4.53
C THR A 12 14.65 -5.10 -5.51
N LEU A 13 13.43 -5.64 -5.52
CA LEU A 13 13.05 -6.70 -6.45
C LEU A 13 12.91 -6.10 -7.86
N PRO A 14 13.72 -6.55 -8.86
CA PRO A 14 13.47 -6.20 -10.24
C PRO A 14 12.08 -6.72 -10.56
N SER A 15 11.22 -5.90 -11.16
CA SER A 15 9.81 -6.23 -11.37
C SER A 15 9.60 -7.03 -12.66
N PRO A 16 9.36 -8.36 -12.57
CA PRO A 16 8.58 -9.05 -13.59
C PRO A 16 7.20 -9.49 -13.07
N ASP A 17 6.92 -9.39 -11.76
CA ASP A 17 5.65 -9.79 -11.14
C ASP A 17 5.03 -8.63 -10.35
N TYR A 18 4.57 -7.63 -11.11
CA TYR A 18 4.01 -6.37 -10.61
C TYR A 18 2.88 -6.56 -9.58
N SER A 19 2.09 -7.63 -9.73
CA SER A 19 0.93 -7.95 -8.90
C SER A 19 1.30 -8.44 -7.49
N LEU A 20 2.38 -9.22 -7.34
CA LEU A 20 2.80 -9.78 -6.06
C LEU A 20 3.43 -8.72 -5.16
N THR A 21 4.31 -7.88 -5.71
CA THR A 21 4.92 -6.74 -5.00
C THR A 21 3.86 -5.77 -4.52
N HIS A 22 2.82 -5.56 -5.32
CA HIS A 22 1.69 -4.68 -5.01
C HIS A 22 0.79 -5.21 -3.89
N ALA A 23 0.46 -6.52 -3.90
CA ALA A 23 -0.27 -7.17 -2.81
C ALA A 23 0.49 -7.12 -1.47
N LEU A 24 1.82 -7.22 -1.52
CA LEU A 24 2.70 -7.13 -0.34
C LEU A 24 2.79 -5.70 0.23
N ARG A 25 2.71 -4.67 -0.62
CA ARG A 25 2.69 -3.26 -0.17
C ARG A 25 1.38 -2.89 0.52
N ILE A 26 0.22 -3.35 0.04
CA ILE A 26 -1.05 -3.07 0.74
C ILE A 26 -1.14 -3.80 2.08
N LYS A 27 -0.58 -5.02 2.16
CA LYS A 27 -0.46 -5.74 3.43
C LYS A 27 0.38 -4.96 4.44
N THR A 28 1.39 -4.24 3.99
CA THR A 28 2.21 -3.37 4.85
C THR A 28 1.37 -2.24 5.45
N ALA A 29 0.51 -1.61 4.66
CA ALA A 29 -0.40 -0.58 5.16
C ALA A 29 -1.42 -1.15 6.17
N GLN A 30 -1.96 -2.35 5.93
CA GLN A 30 -2.83 -3.07 6.87
C GLN A 30 -2.11 -3.42 8.19
N ILE A 31 -0.80 -3.65 8.13
CA ILE A 31 -0.02 -3.92 9.34
C ILE A 31 0.20 -2.63 10.15
N TYR A 32 0.45 -1.50 9.51
CA TYR A 32 0.50 -0.21 10.22
C TYR A 32 -0.83 0.14 10.90
N GLU A 33 -1.96 -0.15 10.25
CA GLU A 33 -3.28 -0.07 10.87
C GLU A 33 -3.40 -0.98 12.09
N SER A 34 -2.89 -2.22 12.03
CA SER A 34 -2.88 -3.12 13.19
C SER A 34 -2.06 -2.60 14.39
N PHE A 35 -1.04 -1.78 14.12
CA PHE A 35 -0.27 -1.06 15.14
C PHE A 35 -0.88 0.30 15.52
N LYS A 36 -2.09 0.62 15.04
CA LYS A 36 -2.79 1.91 15.19
C LYS A 36 -1.96 3.11 14.73
N ASN A 37 -0.99 2.87 13.84
CA ASN A 37 -0.19 3.93 13.23
C ASN A 37 -0.85 4.36 11.92
N TYR A 38 -2.01 5.00 12.05
CA TYR A 38 -2.85 5.37 10.91
C TYR A 38 -2.19 6.39 9.97
N GLY A 39 -1.34 7.28 10.50
CA GLY A 39 -0.57 8.23 9.69
C GLY A 39 0.43 7.53 8.75
N ALA A 40 1.20 6.56 9.28
CA ALA A 40 2.10 5.77 8.44
C ALA A 40 1.32 4.88 7.45
N ALA A 41 0.22 4.27 7.90
CA ALA A 41 -0.65 3.47 7.02
C ALA A 41 -1.18 4.29 5.84
N LEU A 42 -1.62 5.53 6.10
CA LEU A 42 -2.16 6.44 5.10
C LEU A 42 -1.10 6.84 4.08
N GLN A 43 0.07 7.29 4.53
CA GLN A 43 1.17 7.68 3.64
C GLN A 43 1.59 6.52 2.72
N HIS A 44 1.65 5.30 3.26
CA HIS A 44 1.98 4.12 2.46
C HIS A 44 0.88 3.78 1.44
N ALA A 45 -0.39 3.85 1.83
CA ALA A 45 -1.50 3.60 0.91
C ALA A 45 -1.58 4.64 -0.21
N GLU A 46 -1.34 5.92 0.09
CA GLU A 46 -1.34 7.01 -0.90
C GLU A 46 -0.18 6.90 -1.91
N SER A 47 1.03 6.55 -1.47
CA SER A 47 2.14 6.28 -2.40
C SER A 47 1.79 5.11 -3.31
N TYR A 48 1.27 4.04 -2.72
CA TYR A 48 0.93 2.83 -3.44
C TYR A 48 -0.16 3.04 -4.50
N VAL A 49 -1.23 3.78 -4.18
CA VAL A 49 -2.32 4.03 -5.13
C VAL A 49 -1.87 4.87 -6.31
N SER A 50 -0.94 5.81 -6.10
CA SER A 50 -0.37 6.66 -7.16
C SER A 50 0.40 5.81 -8.19
N GLU A 51 1.30 4.95 -7.70
CA GLU A 51 2.09 4.04 -8.54
C GLU A 51 1.20 3.00 -9.22
N ALA A 52 0.26 2.39 -8.49
CA ALA A 52 -0.67 1.39 -9.02
C ALA A 52 -1.61 1.95 -10.09
N SER A 53 -2.10 3.18 -9.93
CA SER A 53 -2.98 3.82 -10.92
C SER A 53 -2.25 4.11 -12.23
N SER A 54 -0.96 4.45 -12.16
CA SER A 54 -0.13 4.69 -13.35
C SER A 54 0.08 3.43 -14.19
N VAL A 55 0.15 2.27 -13.53
CA VAL A 55 0.52 1.00 -14.20
C VAL A 55 -0.71 0.18 -14.58
N LEU A 56 -1.68 0.09 -13.69
CA LEU A 56 -2.85 -0.79 -13.84
C LEU A 56 -4.09 -0.03 -14.34
N GLY A 57 -4.07 1.30 -14.26
CA GLY A 57 -5.23 2.16 -14.51
C GLY A 57 -6.13 2.32 -13.29
N SER A 58 -6.85 3.45 -13.24
CA SER A 58 -7.74 3.82 -12.13
C SER A 58 -8.90 2.84 -11.90
N ASP A 59 -9.33 2.12 -12.94
CA ASP A 59 -10.45 1.19 -12.85
C ASP A 59 -10.08 -0.20 -12.34
N HIS A 60 -8.78 -0.48 -12.19
CA HIS A 60 -8.31 -1.76 -11.71
C HIS A 60 -8.77 -2.03 -10.27
N GLN A 61 -9.26 -3.24 -9.99
CA GLN A 61 -9.85 -3.61 -8.70
C GLN A 61 -8.91 -3.31 -7.52
N THR A 62 -7.61 -3.56 -7.68
CA THR A 62 -6.60 -3.25 -6.66
C THR A 62 -6.50 -1.75 -6.34
N VAL A 63 -6.61 -0.88 -7.35
CA VAL A 63 -6.56 0.57 -7.15
C VAL A 63 -7.80 1.03 -6.38
N LYS A 64 -8.98 0.58 -6.80
CA LYS A 64 -10.26 0.86 -6.11
C LYS A 64 -10.24 0.43 -4.65
N ALA A 65 -9.82 -0.81 -4.37
CA ALA A 65 -9.72 -1.31 -3.00
C ALA A 65 -8.73 -0.49 -2.13
N THR A 66 -7.68 0.06 -2.74
CA THR A 66 -6.73 0.94 -2.04
C THR A 66 -7.34 2.30 -1.75
N GLN A 67 -8.10 2.86 -2.68
CA GLN A 67 -8.80 4.13 -2.50
C GLN A 67 -9.81 4.04 -1.36
N ASP A 68 -10.62 2.98 -1.32
CA ASP A 68 -11.58 2.72 -0.23
C ASP A 68 -10.85 2.63 1.13
N TYR A 69 -9.69 1.98 1.14
CA TYR A 69 -8.87 1.87 2.34
C TYR A 69 -8.29 3.21 2.79
N ILE A 70 -7.79 4.04 1.86
CA ILE A 70 -7.35 5.42 2.15
C ILE A 70 -8.48 6.24 2.77
N GLU A 71 -9.69 6.14 2.22
CA GLU A 71 -10.86 6.81 2.78
C GLU A 71 -11.16 6.36 4.21
N SER A 72 -11.07 5.04 4.49
CA SER A 72 -11.25 4.53 5.84
C SER A 72 -10.19 5.08 6.80
N LEU A 73 -8.93 5.12 6.40
CA LEU A 73 -7.84 5.65 7.23
C LEU A 73 -8.02 7.14 7.51
N ARG A 74 -8.44 7.94 6.52
CA ARG A 74 -8.71 9.37 6.70
C ARG A 74 -9.81 9.62 7.72
N ARG A 75 -10.88 8.81 7.72
CA ARG A 75 -11.97 8.90 8.72
C ARG A 75 -11.51 8.62 10.16
N VAL A 76 -10.48 7.80 10.34
CA VAL A 76 -9.95 7.43 11.66
C VAL A 76 -8.83 8.37 12.12
N THR A 77 -8.21 9.11 11.19
CA THR A 77 -7.08 10.04 11.46
C THR A 77 -7.55 11.50 11.57
N THR A 78 -8.82 11.80 11.26
CA THR A 78 -9.47 13.10 11.45
C THR A 78 -10.05 13.20 12.85
#